data_AF-A0A958Q0T1-F1
#
_entry.id   AF-A0A958Q0T1-F1
#
_cell.length_a   1.000
_cell.length_b   1.000
_cell.length_c   1.000
_cell.angle_alpha   90.00
_cell.angle_beta   90.00
_cell.angle_gamma   90.00
#
_symmetry.space_group_name_H-M   'P 1'
#
loop_
_entity.id
_entity.type
_entity.pdbx_description
1 polymer ?
#
loop_
_entity_poly.entity_id
_entity_poly.type
_entity_poly.pdbx_seq_one_letter_code
_entity_poly.pdbx_strand_id
1 'polypeptide(L)'
;MENKVQKQDQYWRSLEQKQGSKEYLDFLHREFPEGASEMTSEVSRRQFVQLMGASAGLAGMVACRMPKEKILPYVKSPENLVPGKPKYYATSMPLGTQ
;
A
#
# COMPACT_ATOMS: atom_id res chain seq x y z
N MET A 1 32.23 21.36 45.17
CA MET A 1 31.28 20.58 44.36
C MET A 1 31.74 20.71 42.92
N GLU A 2 32.62 19.82 42.47
CA GLU A 2 33.28 19.92 41.17
C GLU A 2 32.50 19.12 40.13
N ASN A 3 31.88 19.81 39.17
CA ASN A 3 31.13 19.19 38.09
C ASN A 3 32.12 18.67 37.03
N LYS A 4 32.37 17.35 37.04
CA LYS A 4 33.08 16.70 35.94
C LYS A 4 32.17 16.66 34.71
N VAL A 5 32.47 17.53 33.73
CA VAL A 5 31.92 17.43 32.38
C VAL A 5 32.37 16.10 31.81
N GLN A 6 31.42 15.17 31.66
CA GLN A 6 31.65 13.85 31.09
C GLN A 6 32.16 14.02 29.65
N LYS A 7 33.35 13.50 29.38
CA LYS A 7 33.95 13.50 28.05
C LYS A 7 33.15 12.54 27.17
N GLN A 8 32.30 13.05 26.29
CA GLN A 8 31.61 12.23 25.32
C GLN A 8 32.59 11.78 24.22
N ASP A 9 32.69 10.47 24.00
CA ASP A 9 33.49 9.93 22.92
C ASP A 9 32.89 10.36 21.57
N GLN A 10 33.71 11.03 20.77
CA GLN A 10 33.27 11.61 19.51
C GLN A 10 33.34 10.54 18.41
N TYR A 11 32.18 9.98 18.07
CA TYR A 11 32.04 8.96 17.02
C TYR A 11 31.88 9.62 15.65
N TRP A 12 32.85 9.37 14.77
CA TRP A 12 32.86 9.88 13.39
C TRP A 12 32.10 8.92 12.47
N ARG A 13 31.22 9.45 11.61
CA ARG A 13 30.44 8.68 10.64
C ARG A 13 31.15 8.50 9.29
N SER A 14 32.11 9.37 8.97
CA SER A 14 32.94 9.27 7.77
C SER A 14 34.36 9.82 8.00
N LEU A 15 35.28 9.47 7.10
CA LEU A 15 36.66 9.99 7.12
C LEU A 15 36.70 11.50 6.88
N GLU A 16 35.83 12.00 6.01
CA GLU A 16 35.68 13.42 5.69
C GLU A 16 35.20 14.22 6.91
N GLN A 17 34.27 13.65 7.69
CA GLN A 17 33.82 14.24 8.95
C GLN A 17 34.97 14.36 9.96
N LYS A 18 35.83 13.34 10.05
CA LYS A 18 37.00 13.36 10.95
C LYS A 18 38.04 14.38 10.51
N GLN A 19 38.22 14.56 9.20
CA GLN A 19 39.17 15.54 8.66
C GLN A 19 38.66 16.98 8.76
N GLY A 20 37.36 17.20 8.96
CA GLY A 20 36.78 18.54 8.97
C GLY A 20 36.97 19.24 7.62
N SER A 21 36.85 18.49 6.52
CA SER A 21 37.00 19.06 5.18
C SER A 21 35.92 20.12 4.91
N LYS A 22 36.29 21.18 4.21
CA LYS A 22 35.39 22.31 3.91
C LYS A 22 34.17 21.86 3.10
N GLU A 23 34.37 20.93 2.17
CA GLU A 23 33.33 20.33 1.34
C GLU A 23 32.27 19.60 2.17
N TYR A 24 32.68 18.88 3.21
CA TYR A 24 31.77 18.17 4.11
C TYR A 24 30.96 19.14 4.98
N LEU A 25 31.56 20.23 5.44
CA LEU A 25 30.84 21.29 6.16
C LEU A 25 29.83 21.99 5.25
N ASP A 26 30.22 22.35 4.03
CA ASP A 26 29.32 22.96 3.05
C ASP A 26 28.17 22.02 2.66
N PHE A 27 28.43 20.71 2.60
CA PHE A 27 27.40 19.68 2.41
C PHE A 27 26.41 19.61 3.58
N LEU A 28 26.88 19.68 4.83
CA LEU A 28 26.02 19.70 6.02
C LEU A 28 25.19 20.98 6.14
N HIS A 29 25.73 22.11 5.69
CA HIS A 29 25.03 23.40 5.70
C HIS A 29 23.95 23.51 4.62
N ARG A 30 23.93 22.58 3.65
CA ARG A 30 22.95 22.57 2.56
C ARG A 30 21.74 21.72 2.94
N GLU A 31 20.54 22.32 2.91
CA GLU A 31 19.28 21.61 3.20
C GLU A 31 18.97 20.48 2.21
N PHE A 32 19.37 20.63 0.94
CA PHE A 32 19.18 19.62 -0.10
C PHE A 32 20.50 19.33 -0.81
N PRO A 33 21.09 18.12 -0.67
CA PRO A 33 22.26 17.70 -1.43
C PRO A 33 22.11 17.90 -2.94
N GLU A 34 23.22 18.05 -3.67
CA GLU A 34 23.20 18.03 -5.15
C GLU A 34 22.45 16.79 -5.65
N GLY A 35 21.46 16.98 -6.53
CA GLY A 35 20.62 15.89 -7.05
C GLY A 35 19.46 15.43 -6.14
N ALA A 36 19.30 15.98 -4.93
CA ALA A 36 18.17 15.65 -4.05
C ALA A 36 16.85 16.31 -4.51
N SER A 37 16.95 17.53 -5.05
CA SER A 37 15.81 18.25 -5.64
C SER A 37 15.85 18.23 -7.17
N GLU A 38 17.01 18.08 -7.78
CA GLU A 38 17.13 18.10 -9.23
C GLU A 38 17.25 16.67 -9.74
N MET A 39 16.22 16.20 -10.45
CA MET A 39 16.38 15.02 -11.30
C MET A 39 17.31 15.42 -12.43
N THR A 40 18.59 15.06 -12.33
CA THR A 40 19.63 15.31 -13.33
C THR A 40 19.51 14.41 -14.58
N SER A 41 18.45 13.60 -14.67
CA SER A 41 18.15 12.76 -15.82
C SER A 41 17.48 13.54 -16.95
N GLU A 42 17.77 13.19 -18.20
CA GLU A 42 17.10 13.68 -19.43
C GLU A 42 15.56 13.61 -19.38
N VAL A 43 15.01 12.82 -18.46
CA VAL A 43 13.57 12.61 -18.30
C VAL A 43 13.00 13.64 -17.32
N SER A 44 12.05 14.44 -17.80
CA SER A 44 11.35 15.42 -16.96
C SER A 44 10.49 14.75 -15.87
N ARG A 45 10.33 15.41 -14.72
CA ARG A 45 9.39 14.98 -13.65
C ARG A 45 7.99 14.65 -14.18
N ARG A 46 7.51 15.42 -15.16
CA ARG A 46 6.20 15.20 -15.81
C ARG A 46 6.16 13.89 -16.59
N GLN A 47 7.22 13.58 -17.35
CA GLN A 47 7.31 12.32 -18.10
C GLN A 47 7.36 11.11 -17.16
N PHE A 48 8.06 11.22 -16.03
CA PHE A 48 8.05 10.18 -15.01
C PHE A 48 6.64 9.91 -14.46
N VAL A 49 5.93 10.98 -14.02
CA VAL A 49 4.55 10.85 -13.52
C VAL A 49 3.62 10.32 -14.61
N GLN A 50 3.82 10.72 -15.86
CA GLN A 50 3.02 10.25 -17.00
C GLN A 50 3.23 8.76 -17.27
N LEU A 51 4.47 8.27 -17.21
CA LEU A 51 4.79 6.85 -17.38
C LEU A 51 4.24 6.00 -16.23
N MET A 52 4.43 6.45 -15.00
CA MET A 52 3.90 5.77 -13.80
C MET A 52 2.37 5.78 -13.76
N GLY A 53 1.74 6.88 -14.18
CA GLY A 53 0.28 6.97 -14.31
C GLY A 53 -0.27 6.06 -15.40
N ALA A 54 0.41 5.98 -16.55
CA ALA A 54 0.02 5.07 -17.63
C ALA A 54 0.12 3.60 -17.22
N SER A 55 1.19 3.21 -16.53
CA SER A 55 1.37 1.83 -16.04
C SER A 55 0.33 1.47 -14.98
N ALA A 56 0.07 2.37 -14.02
CA ALA A 56 -0.98 2.18 -13.01
C ALA A 56 -2.38 2.10 -13.62
N GLY A 57 -2.68 2.92 -14.64
CA GLY A 57 -3.95 2.88 -15.36
C GLY A 57 -4.19 1.55 -16.06
N LEU A 58 -3.18 1.01 -16.76
CA LEU A 58 -3.27 -0.31 -17.41
C LEU A 58 -3.45 -1.44 -16.39
N ALA A 59 -2.74 -1.40 -15.26
CA ALA A 59 -2.92 -2.35 -14.17
C ALA A 59 -4.31 -2.24 -13.51
N GLY A 60 -4.87 -1.02 -13.41
CA GLY A 60 -6.22 -0.79 -12.90
C GLY A 60 -7.32 -1.37 -13.81
N MET A 61 -7.14 -1.36 -15.13
CA MET A 61 -8.13 -1.91 -16.07
C MET A 61 -8.36 -3.42 -15.91
N VAL A 62 -7.35 -4.18 -15.48
CA VAL A 62 -7.51 -5.62 -15.20
C VAL A 62 -8.07 -5.91 -13.80
N ALA A 63 -8.12 -4.92 -12.92
CA ALA A 63 -8.59 -5.09 -11.54
C ALA A 63 -10.13 -5.22 -11.44
N CYS A 64 -10.90 -4.67 -12.39
CA CYS A 64 -12.37 -4.69 -12.35
C CYS A 64 -13.00 -5.96 -12.96
N ARG A 65 -12.44 -7.15 -12.71
CA ARG A 65 -13.05 -8.40 -13.19
C ARG A 65 -14.01 -8.98 -12.15
N MET A 66 -15.32 -8.86 -12.41
CA MET A 66 -16.35 -9.55 -11.62
C MET A 66 -16.12 -11.07 -11.67
N PRO A 67 -16.06 -11.77 -10.52
CA PRO A 67 -15.96 -13.22 -10.52
C PRO A 67 -17.18 -13.83 -11.21
N LYS A 68 -16.95 -14.83 -12.08
CA LYS A 68 -18.03 -15.54 -12.75
C LYS A 68 -18.61 -16.58 -11.78
N GLU A 69 -19.66 -16.22 -11.06
CA GLU A 69 -20.42 -17.16 -10.25
C GLU A 69 -21.36 -17.99 -11.14
N LYS A 70 -21.35 -19.32 -10.96
CA LYS A 70 -22.25 -20.22 -11.68
C LYS A 70 -23.49 -20.45 -10.81
N ILE A 71 -24.63 -19.93 -11.26
CA ILE A 71 -25.93 -20.22 -10.67
C ILE A 71 -26.54 -21.40 -11.43
N LEU A 72 -26.61 -22.57 -10.80
CA LEU A 72 -27.12 -23.79 -11.41
C LEU A 72 -28.64 -23.94 -11.15
N PRO A 73 -29.48 -24.08 -12.19
CA PRO A 73 -30.91 -24.33 -12.02
C PRO A 73 -31.17 -25.81 -11.68
N TYR A 74 -32.41 -26.09 -11.24
CA TYR A 74 -32.89 -27.47 -11.15
C TYR A 74 -32.87 -28.15 -12.51
N VAL A 75 -32.44 -29.43 -12.56
CA VAL A 75 -32.50 -30.25 -13.78
C VAL A 75 -33.96 -30.51 -14.20
N LYS A 76 -34.84 -30.71 -13.22
CA LYS A 76 -36.30 -30.81 -13.39
C LYS A 76 -36.98 -29.93 -12.36
N SER A 77 -37.55 -28.82 -12.81
CA SER A 77 -38.21 -27.85 -11.93
C SER A 77 -39.51 -28.44 -11.36
N PRO A 78 -39.76 -28.34 -10.04
CA PRO A 78 -41.06 -28.68 -9.47
C PRO A 78 -42.10 -27.62 -9.83
N GLU A 79 -43.34 -28.05 -10.09
CA GLU A 79 -44.45 -27.17 -10.52
C GLU A 79 -44.81 -26.09 -9.48
N ASN A 80 -44.58 -26.37 -8.20
CA ASN A 80 -44.98 -25.52 -7.07
C ASN A 80 -43.80 -24.75 -6.43
N LEU A 81 -42.73 -24.48 -7.18
CA LEU A 81 -41.55 -23.74 -6.70
C LEU A 81 -41.11 -22.71 -7.75
N VAL A 82 -41.17 -21.42 -7.39
CA VAL A 82 -40.69 -20.32 -8.23
C VAL A 82 -39.45 -19.70 -7.59
N PRO A 83 -38.27 -19.73 -8.24
CA PRO A 83 -37.08 -19.06 -7.74
C PRO A 83 -37.35 -17.59 -7.43
N GLY A 84 -36.93 -17.12 -6.25
CA GLY A 84 -37.13 -15.74 -5.81
C GLY A 84 -38.45 -15.44 -5.10
N LYS A 85 -39.41 -16.39 -5.05
CA LYS A 85 -40.61 -16.25 -4.23
C LYS A 85 -40.53 -17.17 -3.00
N PRO A 86 -40.61 -16.64 -1.76
CA PRO A 86 -40.60 -17.48 -0.57
C PRO A 86 -41.84 -18.36 -0.54
N LYS A 87 -41.68 -19.62 -0.09
CA LYS A 87 -42.77 -20.58 0.09
C LYS A 87 -42.85 -20.99 1.55
N TYR A 88 -43.98 -20.66 2.18
CA TYR A 88 -44.23 -20.98 3.58
C TYR A 88 -44.88 -22.35 3.71
N TYR A 89 -44.42 -23.14 4.67
CA TYR A 89 -44.98 -24.44 5.01
C TYR A 89 -45.46 -24.43 6.47
N ALA A 90 -46.64 -24.99 6.71
CA ALA A 90 -47.15 -25.17 8.07
C ALA A 90 -46.48 -26.42 8.69
N THR A 91 -45.36 -26.24 9.38
CA THR A 91 -44.70 -27.30 10.15
C THR A 91 -44.93 -27.09 11.65
N SER A 92 -45.04 -28.19 12.40
CA SER A 92 -45.02 -28.18 13.86
C SER A 92 -43.76 -28.91 14.35
N MET A 93 -43.23 -28.50 15.50
CA MET A 93 -42.13 -29.18 16.19
C MET A 93 -42.59 -29.48 17.61
N PRO A 94 -42.96 -30.74 17.95
CA PRO A 94 -43.36 -31.07 19.30
C PRO A 94 -42.14 -30.98 20.21
N LEU A 95 -42.18 -30.06 21.18
CA LEU A 95 -41.19 -30.00 22.24
C LEU A 95 -41.59 -31.04 23.28
N GLY A 96 -40.78 -32.08 23.47
CA GLY A 96 -41.07 -33.14 24.43
C GLY A 96 -41.15 -32.57 25.85
N THR A 97 -42.32 -32.67 26.47
CA THR A 97 -42.45 -32.57 27.92
C THR A 97 -42.08 -33.92 28.50
N GLN A 98 -41.15 -33.92 29.46
CA GLN A 98 -40.78 -35.09 30.28
C GLN A 98 -42.00 -35.70 30.98
#